data_AF-A0A3S1I294-F1
#
_entry.id   AF-A0A3S1I294-F1
#
_cell.length_a   1.000
_cell.length_b   1.000
_cell.length_c   1.000
_cell.angle_alpha   90.00
_cell.angle_beta   90.00
_cell.angle_gamma   90.00
#
_symmetry.space_group_name_H-M   'P 1'
#
loop_
_entity.id
_entity.type
_entity.pdbx_description
1 polymer ?
#
loop_
_entity_poly.entity_id
_entity_poly.type
_entity_poly.pdbx_seq_one_letter_code
_entity_poly.pdbx_strand_id
1 'polypeptide(L)'
;MARRALILVEGTRGNGLPYAQATQHLRLQPITLSADPAQYKYLAAEKIEAIRVDTNNLDALIDECCRLRSTYDIAGITSANESFYATVGKLCQHFNLPGPTPESIERCCDKFTQRQLLAEAGIPIPAYRLAANATEVESSAAEIGLPVVLKPTVGSGSVGVRLCRNVDELAEHTTYLLSGKYT
;
A
#
# COMPACT_ATOMS: atom_id res chain seq x y z
N MET A 1 20.59 -26.92 8.76
CA MET A 1 20.18 -25.86 7.80
C MET A 1 19.62 -24.71 8.60
N ALA A 2 19.93 -23.47 8.23
CA ALA A 2 19.33 -22.29 8.87
C ALA A 2 17.80 -22.35 8.71
N ARG A 3 17.06 -22.00 9.76
CA ARG A 3 15.60 -21.94 9.69
C ARG A 3 15.22 -20.82 8.72
N ARG A 4 14.35 -21.11 7.77
CA ARG A 4 13.92 -20.11 6.77
C ARG A 4 12.76 -19.29 7.33
N ALA A 5 12.77 -17.98 7.10
CA ALA A 5 11.74 -17.07 7.62
C ALA A 5 11.10 -16.22 6.50
N LEU A 6 9.84 -15.85 6.68
CA LEU A 6 9.18 -14.80 5.90
C LEU A 6 8.84 -13.66 6.86
N ILE A 7 9.23 -12.45 6.49
CA ILE A 7 8.96 -11.26 7.29
C ILE A 7 7.70 -10.57 6.77
N LEU A 8 6.81 -10.22 7.70
CA LEU A 8 5.64 -9.37 7.47
C LEU A 8 5.88 -8.00 8.13
N VAL A 9 6.05 -6.95 7.32
CA VAL A 9 6.14 -5.56 7.80
C VAL A 9 4.73 -5.02 7.97
N GLU A 10 4.32 -4.83 9.22
CA GLU A 10 2.95 -4.56 9.65
C GLU A 10 1.91 -5.60 9.19
N GLY A 11 1.06 -5.99 10.13
CA GLY A 11 -0.11 -6.79 9.84
C GLY A 11 -1.32 -5.92 9.47
N THR A 12 -2.45 -6.59 9.27
CA THR A 12 -3.76 -5.94 9.43
C THR A 12 -4.60 -6.76 10.40
N ARG A 13 -5.66 -6.14 10.93
CA ARG A 13 -6.62 -6.83 11.79
C ARG A 13 -7.46 -7.89 11.05
N GLY A 14 -7.57 -7.78 9.72
CA GLY A 14 -8.42 -8.65 8.90
C GLY A 14 -7.69 -9.82 8.27
N ASN A 15 -6.53 -9.57 7.66
CA ASN A 15 -5.80 -10.58 6.87
C ASN A 15 -4.38 -10.90 7.39
N GLY A 16 -3.91 -10.29 8.48
CA GLY A 16 -2.59 -10.57 9.03
C GLY A 16 -2.38 -12.03 9.47
N LEU A 17 -3.40 -12.65 10.08
CA LEU A 17 -3.35 -14.06 10.47
C LEU A 17 -3.24 -15.01 9.25
N PRO A 18 -4.06 -14.86 8.19
CA PRO A 18 -3.88 -15.62 6.95
C PRO A 18 -2.45 -15.57 6.37
N TYR A 19 -1.76 -14.43 6.42
CA TYR A 19 -0.35 -14.34 5.99
C TYR A 19 0.58 -15.21 6.86
N ALA A 20 0.41 -15.15 8.18
CA ALA A 20 1.20 -15.97 9.10
C ALA A 20 0.94 -17.48 8.89
N GLN A 21 -0.34 -17.86 8.73
CA GLN A 21 -0.73 -19.23 8.44
C GLN A 21 -0.17 -19.69 7.09
N ALA A 22 -0.29 -18.91 6.02
CA ALA A 22 0.27 -19.26 4.71
C ALA A 22 1.78 -19.48 4.78
N THR A 23 2.49 -18.64 5.54
CA THR A 23 3.93 -18.78 5.80
C THR A 23 4.26 -20.11 6.47
N GLN A 24 3.49 -20.50 7.49
CA GLN A 24 3.65 -21.79 8.17
C GLN A 24 3.36 -22.98 7.23
N HIS A 25 2.34 -22.89 6.37
CA HIS A 25 2.04 -23.93 5.37
C HIS A 25 3.19 -24.13 4.38
N LEU A 26 3.93 -23.06 4.06
CA LEU A 26 5.16 -23.11 3.27
C LEU A 26 6.38 -23.60 4.08
N ARG A 27 6.19 -24.01 5.34
CA ARG A 27 7.24 -24.43 6.29
C ARG A 27 8.29 -23.35 6.56
N LEU A 28 7.88 -22.09 6.50
CA LEU A 28 8.69 -20.91 6.85
C LEU A 28 8.28 -20.41 8.25
N GLN A 29 9.23 -19.77 8.95
CA GLN A 29 8.95 -19.07 10.19
C GLN A 29 8.32 -17.70 9.90
N PRO A 30 7.06 -17.44 10.30
CA PRO A 30 6.50 -16.10 10.22
C PRO A 30 7.10 -15.19 11.30
N ILE A 31 7.61 -14.04 10.88
CA ILE A 31 8.10 -12.98 11.78
C ILE A 31 7.40 -11.67 11.40
N THR A 32 6.78 -11.00 12.36
CA THR A 32 6.14 -9.70 12.13
C THR A 32 7.01 -8.56 12.67
N LEU A 33 7.35 -7.60 11.81
CA LEU A 33 7.94 -6.33 12.22
C LEU A 33 6.82 -5.30 12.34
N SER A 34 6.67 -4.65 13.50
CA SER A 34 5.59 -3.68 13.72
C SER A 34 6.00 -2.56 14.69
N ALA A 35 5.48 -1.35 14.50
CA ALA A 35 5.63 -0.24 15.44
C ALA A 35 4.89 -0.52 16.77
N ASP A 36 3.79 -1.26 16.71
CA ASP A 36 3.05 -1.71 17.88
C ASP A 36 2.48 -3.12 17.68
N PRO A 37 3.26 -4.19 17.95
CA PRO A 37 2.79 -5.56 17.78
C PRO A 37 1.52 -5.90 18.59
N ALA A 38 1.28 -5.23 19.71
CA ALA A 38 0.15 -5.50 20.60
C ALA A 38 -1.21 -5.20 19.95
N GLN A 39 -1.25 -4.37 18.91
CA GLN A 39 -2.48 -4.07 18.18
C GLN A 39 -3.03 -5.29 17.41
N TYR A 40 -2.20 -6.31 17.17
CA TYR A 40 -2.53 -7.51 16.41
C TYR A 40 -2.70 -8.72 17.34
N LYS A 41 -3.92 -8.89 17.87
CA LYS A 41 -4.24 -9.96 18.84
C LYS A 41 -3.84 -11.37 18.39
N TYR A 42 -3.86 -11.64 17.09
CA TYR A 42 -3.51 -12.95 16.53
C TYR A 42 -2.04 -13.33 16.77
N LEU A 43 -1.13 -12.34 16.90
CA LEU A 43 0.29 -12.62 17.13
C LEU A 43 0.49 -13.34 18.47
N ALA A 44 -0.16 -12.89 19.53
CA ALA A 44 -0.10 -13.54 20.84
C ALA A 44 -0.88 -14.87 20.86
N ALA A 45 -2.06 -14.91 20.25
CA ALA A 45 -2.92 -16.10 20.24
C ALA A 45 -2.24 -17.29 19.54
N GLU A 46 -1.58 -17.04 18.41
CA GLU A 46 -0.92 -18.06 17.58
C GLU A 46 0.59 -18.18 17.86
N LYS A 47 1.09 -17.45 18.86
CA LYS A 47 2.51 -17.40 19.25
C LYS A 47 3.43 -17.09 18.06
N ILE A 48 3.01 -16.16 17.21
CA ILE A 48 3.80 -15.65 16.09
C ILE A 48 4.87 -14.72 16.64
N GLU A 49 6.10 -14.91 16.15
CA GLU A 49 7.21 -14.04 16.51
C GLU A 49 6.95 -12.63 15.99
N ALA A 50 7.04 -11.64 16.88
CA ALA A 50 6.80 -10.25 16.55
C ALA A 50 7.85 -9.36 17.21
N ILE A 51 8.39 -8.42 16.45
CA ILE A 51 9.48 -7.55 16.87
C ILE A 51 9.03 -6.11 16.69
N ARG A 52 9.18 -5.33 17.76
CA ARG A 52 8.87 -3.91 17.75
C ARG A 52 9.99 -3.16 17.02
N VAL A 53 9.65 -2.41 15.97
CA VAL A 53 10.58 -1.58 15.19
C VAL A 53 9.83 -0.36 14.65
N ASP A 54 10.51 0.77 14.50
CA ASP A 54 9.90 1.94 13.83
C ASP A 54 9.73 1.63 12.33
N THR A 55 8.51 1.25 11.95
CA THR A 55 8.19 0.84 10.57
C THR A 55 8.13 2.01 9.59
N ASN A 56 8.19 3.25 10.07
CA ASN A 56 8.34 4.44 9.24
C ASN A 56 9.81 4.79 8.96
N ASN A 57 10.76 4.11 9.61
CA ASN A 57 12.19 4.30 9.41
C ASN A 57 12.79 3.11 8.64
N LEU A 58 13.16 3.35 7.38
CA LEU A 58 13.72 2.32 6.52
C LEU A 58 15.04 1.75 7.05
N ASP A 59 15.91 2.59 7.61
CA ASP A 59 17.20 2.16 8.14
C ASP A 59 17.00 1.26 9.37
N ALA A 60 16.04 1.61 10.25
CA ALA A 60 15.69 0.76 11.39
C ALA A 60 15.18 -0.62 10.95
N LEU A 61 14.40 -0.68 9.86
CA LEU A 61 13.95 -1.94 9.26
C LEU A 61 15.10 -2.74 8.63
N ILE A 62 16.04 -2.07 7.96
CA ILE A 62 17.24 -2.70 7.39
C ILE A 62 18.09 -3.30 8.51
N ASP A 63 18.38 -2.55 9.57
CA ASP A 63 19.17 -2.99 10.71
C ASP A 63 18.55 -4.23 11.37
N GLU A 64 17.23 -4.21 11.55
CA GLU A 64 16.51 -5.33 12.15
C GLU A 64 16.50 -6.56 11.24
N CYS A 65 16.34 -6.38 9.92
CA CYS A 65 16.46 -7.48 8.96
C CYS A 65 17.88 -8.05 8.92
N CYS A 66 18.93 -7.22 9.02
CA CYS A 66 20.32 -7.65 9.14
C CYS A 66 20.55 -8.49 10.39
N ARG A 67 19.98 -8.08 11.52
CA ARG A 67 20.01 -8.85 12.78
C ARG A 67 19.34 -10.20 12.59
N LEU A 68 18.17 -10.25 11.95
CA LEU A 68 17.44 -11.51 11.69
C LEU A 68 18.21 -12.45 10.75
N ARG A 69 18.95 -11.93 9.76
CA ARG A 69 19.79 -12.75 8.86
C ARG A 69 20.88 -13.54 9.57
N SER A 70 21.30 -13.13 10.77
CA SER A 70 22.26 -13.91 11.58
C SER A 70 21.68 -15.25 12.08
N THR A 71 20.35 -15.34 12.17
CA THR A 71 19.63 -16.50 12.73
C THR A 71 18.78 -17.22 11.69
N TYR A 72 18.26 -16.49 10.71
CA TYR A 72 17.31 -16.97 9.72
C TYR A 72 17.82 -16.77 8.29
N ASP A 73 17.54 -17.75 7.43
CA ASP A 73 17.56 -17.53 5.98
C ASP A 73 16.25 -16.82 5.58
N ILE A 74 16.30 -15.50 5.36
CA ILE A 74 15.11 -14.71 5.01
C ILE A 74 14.71 -15.06 3.57
N ALA A 75 13.62 -15.80 3.42
CA ALA A 75 13.07 -16.21 2.14
C ALA A 75 12.33 -15.08 1.41
N GLY A 76 11.86 -14.06 2.14
CA GLY A 76 11.15 -12.92 1.58
C GLY A 76 10.66 -11.95 2.65
N ILE A 77 10.29 -10.76 2.19
CA ILE A 77 9.71 -9.68 2.99
C ILE A 77 8.45 -9.22 2.28
N THR A 78 7.35 -9.08 3.01
CA THR A 78 6.07 -8.63 2.47
C THR A 78 5.31 -7.79 3.48
N SER A 79 4.17 -7.21 3.08
CA SER A 79 3.23 -6.55 3.98
C SER A 79 1.81 -6.94 3.59
N ALA A 80 0.89 -6.87 4.56
CA ALA A 80 -0.53 -6.95 4.30
C ALA A 80 -1.19 -5.56 4.24
N ASN A 81 -0.41 -4.50 4.41
CA ASN A 81 -0.85 -3.11 4.48
C ASN A 81 -0.24 -2.30 3.32
N GLU A 82 -1.12 -1.71 2.51
CA GLU A 82 -0.76 -0.96 1.30
C GLU A 82 0.26 0.16 1.57
N SER A 83 0.16 0.83 2.72
CA SER A 83 1.06 1.93 3.10
C SER A 83 2.53 1.50 3.22
N PHE A 84 2.81 0.20 3.36
CA PHE A 84 4.16 -0.33 3.52
C PHE A 84 4.71 -1.00 2.25
N TYR A 85 3.95 -1.09 1.16
CA TYR A 85 4.43 -1.73 -0.06
C TYR A 85 5.70 -1.08 -0.61
N ALA A 86 5.77 0.26 -0.64
CA ALA A 86 6.97 0.97 -1.10
C ALA A 86 8.19 0.65 -0.21
N THR A 87 7.99 0.65 1.12
CA THR A 87 9.02 0.28 2.10
C THR A 87 9.49 -1.17 1.92
N VAL A 88 8.55 -2.10 1.74
CA VAL A 88 8.85 -3.52 1.45
C VAL A 88 9.62 -3.66 0.14
N GLY A 89 9.24 -2.94 -0.93
CA GLY A 89 9.97 -2.95 -2.20
C GLY A 89 11.42 -2.50 -2.03
N LYS A 90 11.66 -1.47 -1.21
CA LYS A 90 13.01 -0.99 -0.88
C LYS A 90 13.81 -2.04 -0.09
N LEU A 91 13.18 -2.72 0.87
CA LEU A 91 13.80 -3.82 1.61
C LEU A 91 14.14 -5.00 0.69
N CYS A 92 13.22 -5.43 -0.17
CA CYS A 92 13.46 -6.51 -1.13
C CYS A 92 14.63 -6.16 -2.06
N GLN A 93 14.67 -4.93 -2.59
CA GLN A 93 15.77 -4.45 -3.42
C GLN A 93 17.10 -4.44 -2.66
N HIS A 94 17.12 -3.89 -1.44
CA HIS A 94 18.33 -3.80 -0.60
C HIS A 94 18.91 -5.18 -0.30
N PHE A 95 18.04 -6.16 -0.02
CA PHE A 95 18.42 -7.51 0.37
C PHE A 95 18.52 -8.52 -0.78
N ASN A 96 18.34 -8.06 -2.02
CA ASN A 96 18.28 -8.89 -3.23
C ASN A 96 17.27 -10.05 -3.10
N LEU A 97 16.09 -9.75 -2.56
CA LEU A 97 14.99 -10.68 -2.40
C LEU A 97 13.95 -10.48 -3.52
N PRO A 98 13.18 -11.53 -3.86
CA PRO A 98 12.07 -11.38 -4.80
C PRO A 98 11.05 -10.35 -4.32
N GLY A 99 10.65 -9.44 -5.21
CA GLY A 99 9.64 -8.44 -4.91
C GLY A 99 9.50 -7.40 -6.03
N PRO A 100 8.42 -6.61 -6.02
CA PRO A 100 8.28 -5.47 -6.92
C PRO A 100 9.34 -4.40 -6.62
N THR A 101 9.78 -3.67 -7.64
CA THR A 101 10.68 -2.53 -7.45
C THR A 101 9.91 -1.37 -6.79
N PRO A 102 10.57 -0.51 -5.99
CA PRO A 102 9.93 0.67 -5.41
C PRO A 102 9.20 1.52 -6.47
N GLU A 103 9.86 1.72 -7.62
CA GLU A 103 9.29 2.45 -8.76
C GLU A 103 8.01 1.81 -9.29
N SER A 104 7.96 0.48 -9.43
CA SER A 104 6.76 -0.21 -9.90
C SER A 104 5.58 -0.07 -8.92
N ILE A 105 5.86 0.03 -7.62
CA ILE A 105 4.86 0.24 -6.59
C ILE A 105 4.34 1.68 -6.64
N GLU A 106 5.23 2.66 -6.70
CA GLU A 106 4.87 4.09 -6.82
C GLU A 106 3.99 4.33 -8.05
N ARG A 107 4.35 3.75 -9.20
CA ARG A 107 3.54 3.78 -10.44
C ARG A 107 2.17 3.13 -10.30
N CYS A 108 2.02 2.12 -9.43
CA CYS A 108 0.74 1.50 -9.14
C CYS A 108 -0.11 2.34 -8.17
N CYS A 109 0.51 3.05 -7.22
CA CYS A 109 -0.18 3.83 -6.19
C CYS A 109 -0.67 5.19 -6.70
N ASP A 110 0.05 5.82 -7.64
CA ASP A 110 -0.42 7.03 -8.31
C ASP A 110 -1.38 6.69 -9.45
N LYS A 111 -2.66 7.01 -9.27
CA LYS A 111 -3.71 6.67 -10.24
C LYS A 111 -3.55 7.42 -11.56
N PHE A 112 -2.90 8.59 -11.59
CA PHE A 112 -2.67 9.34 -12.83
C PHE A 112 -1.56 8.67 -13.64
N THR A 113 -0.40 8.39 -13.03
CA THR A 113 0.70 7.64 -13.65
C THR A 113 0.24 6.25 -14.09
N GLN A 114 -0.54 5.56 -13.26
CA GLN A 114 -1.12 4.26 -13.61
C GLN A 114 -1.96 4.34 -14.89
N ARG A 115 -2.80 5.37 -15.06
CA ARG A 115 -3.63 5.53 -16.26
C ARG A 115 -2.80 5.83 -17.51
N GLN A 116 -1.73 6.63 -17.39
CA GLN A 116 -0.81 6.87 -18.50
C GLN A 116 -0.15 5.57 -18.98
N LEU A 117 0.41 4.79 -18.05
CA LEU A 117 1.08 3.52 -18.38
C LEU A 117 0.13 2.49 -18.99
N LEU A 118 -1.10 2.40 -18.49
CA LEU A 118 -2.12 1.51 -19.06
C LEU A 118 -2.50 1.93 -20.48
N ALA A 119 -2.64 3.24 -20.74
CA ALA A 119 -2.92 3.76 -22.08
C ALA A 119 -1.77 3.48 -23.06
N GLU A 120 -0.53 3.71 -22.65
CA GLU A 120 0.67 3.41 -23.43
C GLU A 120 0.77 1.93 -23.79
N ALA A 121 0.34 1.05 -22.88
CA ALA A 121 0.27 -0.39 -23.10
C ALA A 121 -0.95 -0.86 -23.94
N GLY A 122 -1.81 0.06 -24.40
CA GLY A 122 -3.01 -0.26 -25.17
C GLY A 122 -4.11 -0.94 -24.34
N ILE A 123 -4.06 -0.84 -23.01
CA ILE A 123 -5.09 -1.39 -22.12
C ILE A 123 -6.28 -0.41 -22.06
N PRO A 124 -7.52 -0.87 -22.32
CA PRO A 124 -8.69 -0.01 -22.23
C PRO A 124 -8.85 0.60 -20.83
N ILE A 125 -9.03 1.91 -20.78
CA ILE A 125 -9.26 2.67 -19.53
C ILE A 125 -10.44 3.63 -19.70
N PRO A 126 -11.16 3.97 -18.62
CA PRO A 126 -12.14 5.05 -18.66
C PRO A 126 -11.50 6.38 -19.03
N ALA A 127 -12.27 7.28 -19.67
CA ALA A 127 -11.87 8.66 -19.84
C ALA A 127 -11.51 9.29 -18.47
N TYR A 128 -10.40 10.02 -18.41
CA TYR A 128 -9.89 10.62 -17.18
C TYR A 128 -9.20 11.95 -17.47
N ARG A 129 -9.16 12.81 -16.46
CA ARG A 129 -8.38 14.05 -16.45
C ARG A 129 -7.72 14.21 -15.09
N LEU A 130 -6.57 14.86 -15.07
CA LEU A 130 -5.98 15.40 -13.85
C LEU A 130 -6.54 16.80 -13.64
N ALA A 131 -6.93 17.13 -12.41
CA ALA A 131 -7.39 18.45 -12.04
C ALA A 131 -6.77 18.84 -10.69
N ALA A 132 -6.16 20.02 -10.63
CA ALA A 132 -5.46 20.57 -9.48
C ALA A 132 -6.30 21.62 -8.72
N ASN A 133 -7.40 22.08 -9.30
CA ASN A 133 -8.27 23.10 -8.72
C ASN A 133 -9.73 22.92 -9.19
N ALA A 134 -10.66 23.67 -8.58
CA ALA A 134 -12.08 23.55 -8.85
C ALA A 134 -12.45 23.82 -10.31
N THR A 135 -11.84 24.84 -10.93
CA THR A 135 -12.07 25.18 -12.33
C THR A 135 -11.68 24.04 -13.27
N GLU A 136 -10.55 23.37 -13.00
CA GLU A 136 -10.10 22.20 -13.77
C GLU A 136 -11.00 20.99 -13.55
N VAL A 137 -11.57 20.82 -12.35
CA VAL A 137 -12.54 19.74 -12.08
C VAL A 137 -13.81 19.95 -12.89
N GLU A 138 -14.36 21.17 -12.87
CA GLU A 138 -15.57 21.53 -13.61
C GLU A 138 -15.39 21.35 -15.12
N SER A 139 -14.29 21.89 -15.67
CA SER A 139 -14.01 21.77 -17.11
C SER A 139 -13.78 20.31 -17.54
N SER A 140 -13.06 19.53 -16.73
CA SER A 140 -12.84 18.11 -16.97
C SER A 140 -14.13 17.30 -16.94
N ALA A 141 -15.03 17.59 -15.99
CA ALA A 141 -16.31 16.90 -15.90
C ALA A 141 -17.25 17.27 -17.07
N ALA A 142 -17.21 18.52 -17.54
CA ALA A 142 -17.95 18.94 -18.73
C ALA A 142 -17.43 18.25 -19.99
N GLU A 143 -16.11 18.04 -20.11
CA GLU A 143 -15.50 17.33 -21.23
C GLU A 143 -15.81 15.81 -21.21
N ILE A 144 -15.69 15.16 -20.06
CA ILE A 144 -15.94 13.71 -19.91
C ILE A 144 -17.43 13.37 -19.99
N GLY A 145 -18.29 14.23 -19.43
CA GLY A 145 -19.72 14.00 -19.24
C GLY A 145 -20.05 13.31 -17.91
N LEU A 146 -21.13 13.76 -17.26
CA LEU A 146 -21.62 13.19 -16.01
C LEU A 146 -22.40 11.88 -16.24
N PRO A 147 -22.39 10.93 -15.29
CA PRO A 147 -21.74 11.01 -13.97
C PRO A 147 -20.23 10.74 -14.03
N VAL A 148 -19.45 11.37 -13.12
CA VAL A 148 -18.00 11.16 -13.00
C VAL A 148 -17.60 10.69 -11.60
N VAL A 149 -16.48 9.97 -11.50
CA VAL A 149 -15.86 9.65 -10.20
C VAL A 149 -14.75 10.65 -9.93
N LEU A 150 -14.92 11.49 -8.91
CA LEU A 150 -13.89 12.41 -8.43
C LEU A 150 -13.16 11.80 -7.24
N LYS A 151 -11.83 11.77 -7.30
CA LYS A 151 -10.96 11.13 -6.31
C LYS A 151 -9.54 11.70 -6.31
N PRO A 152 -8.82 11.64 -5.17
CA PRO A 152 -7.38 11.90 -5.12
C PRO A 152 -6.57 10.95 -6.02
N THR A 153 -5.44 11.42 -6.55
CA THR A 153 -4.49 10.60 -7.32
C THR A 153 -3.84 9.55 -6.44
N VAL A 154 -3.40 9.94 -5.25
CA VAL A 154 -2.79 9.09 -4.22
C VAL A 154 -3.74 8.98 -3.02
N GLY A 155 -3.81 7.78 -2.42
CA GLY A 155 -4.68 7.49 -1.29
C GLY A 155 -5.24 6.07 -1.37
N SER A 156 -5.65 5.54 -0.21
CA SER A 156 -6.11 4.16 0.00
C SER A 156 -7.47 4.13 0.70
N GLY A 157 -8.06 2.94 0.83
CA GLY A 157 -9.29 2.74 1.62
C GLY A 157 -10.55 3.43 1.06
N SER A 158 -10.54 3.84 -0.20
CA SER A 158 -11.61 4.65 -0.83
C SER A 158 -11.86 6.02 -0.18
N VAL A 159 -10.93 6.49 0.64
CA VAL A 159 -11.02 7.83 1.24
C VAL A 159 -10.96 8.89 0.13
N GLY A 160 -11.88 9.85 0.19
CA GLY A 160 -11.97 10.92 -0.82
C GLY A 160 -12.55 10.50 -2.18
N VAL A 161 -13.10 9.29 -2.33
CA VAL A 161 -13.69 8.82 -3.59
C VAL A 161 -15.20 9.05 -3.59
N ARG A 162 -15.73 9.76 -4.61
CA ARG A 162 -17.19 9.94 -4.77
C ARG A 162 -17.63 9.86 -6.24
N LEU A 163 -18.73 9.14 -6.50
CA LEU A 163 -19.47 9.25 -7.75
C LEU A 163 -20.35 10.51 -7.69
N CYS A 164 -20.08 11.46 -8.57
CA CYS A 164 -20.82 12.71 -8.69
C CYS A 164 -21.76 12.62 -9.89
N ARG A 165 -23.07 12.66 -9.65
CA ARG A 165 -24.12 12.49 -10.68
C ARG A 165 -24.53 13.79 -11.33
N ASN A 166 -24.35 14.91 -10.64
CA ASN A 166 -24.70 16.24 -11.09
C ASN A 166 -23.58 17.23 -10.70
N VAL A 167 -23.70 18.47 -11.18
CA VAL A 167 -22.74 19.54 -10.94
C VAL A 167 -22.64 19.95 -9.46
N ASP A 168 -23.75 19.87 -8.71
CA ASP A 168 -23.78 20.24 -7.30
C ASP A 168 -23.00 19.22 -6.45
N GLU A 169 -23.21 17.92 -6.69
CA GLU A 169 -22.45 16.85 -6.06
C GLU A 169 -20.95 16.95 -6.37
N LEU A 170 -20.61 17.36 -7.59
CA LEU A 170 -19.23 17.57 -8.02
C LEU A 170 -18.59 18.75 -7.27
N ALA A 171 -19.26 19.89 -7.21
CA ALA A 171 -18.78 21.09 -6.52
C ALA A 171 -18.63 20.86 -5.00
N GLU A 172 -19.57 20.16 -4.38
CA GLU A 172 -19.51 19.78 -2.96
C GLU A 172 -18.29 18.90 -2.68
N HIS A 173 -18.09 17.84 -3.48
CA HIS A 173 -16.96 16.93 -3.27
C HIS A 173 -15.61 17.57 -3.61
N THR A 174 -15.58 18.44 -4.62
CA THR A 174 -14.40 19.27 -4.94
C THR A 174 -14.00 20.13 -3.74
N THR A 175 -14.96 20.83 -3.13
CA THR A 175 -14.72 21.64 -1.93
C THR A 175 -14.22 20.77 -0.78
N TYR A 176 -14.80 19.59 -0.58
CA TYR A 176 -14.34 18.65 0.44
C TYR A 176 -12.88 18.23 0.24
N LEU A 177 -12.48 17.83 -0.97
CA LEU A 177 -11.11 17.44 -1.26
C LEU A 177 -10.14 18.63 -1.12
N LEU A 178 -10.48 19.81 -1.65
CA LEU A 178 -9.58 20.97 -1.57
C LEU A 178 -9.49 21.59 -0.17
N SER A 179 -10.39 21.25 0.75
CA SER A 179 -10.34 21.73 2.13
C SER A 179 -9.20 21.13 2.97
N GLY A 180 -8.53 20.07 2.47
CA GLY A 180 -7.49 19.35 3.21
C GLY A 180 -8.02 18.49 4.37
N LYS A 181 -9.35 18.39 4.56
CA LYS A 181 -9.98 17.60 5.63
C LYS A 181 -10.13 16.10 5.31
N TYR A 182 -9.64 15.64 4.16
CA TYR A 182 -9.87 14.28 3.66
C TYR A 182 -8.72 13.30 3.96
N THR A 183 -7.75 13.68 4.80
CA THR A 183 -6.59 12.87 5.20
C THR A 183 -6.81 12.15 6.52
#